data_AF-A0AAC8XJ96-F1
#
_entry.id   AF-A0AAC8XJ96-F1
#
_cell.length_a   1.000
_cell.length_b   1.000
_cell.length_c   1.000
_cell.angle_alpha   90.00
_cell.angle_beta   90.00
_cell.angle_gamma   90.00
#
_symmetry.space_group_name_H-M   'P 1'
#
loop_
_entity.id
_entity.type
_entity.pdbx_description
1 polymer ?
#
loop_
_entity_poly.entity_id
_entity_poly.type
_entity_poly.pdbx_seq_one_letter_code
_entity_poly.pdbx_strand_id
1 'polypeptide(L)' 'MSSQFEKEFEVFLTASELTNLNRIFNIIGEEALKANYFTKADIADVYSVLEKVRIAKDEAECDEVTA' A
#
# COMPACT_ATOMS: atom_id res chain seq x y z
N MET A 1 -1.09 26.24 -18.36
CA MET A 1 -0.29 25.01 -18.19
C MET A 1 -1.24 23.92 -17.76
N SER A 2 -1.29 22.82 -18.51
CA SER A 2 -2.30 21.79 -18.38
C SER A 2 -2.12 21.05 -17.06
N SER A 3 -3.04 21.29 -16.11
CA SER A 3 -3.30 20.37 -15.01
C SER A 3 -3.84 19.07 -15.63
N GLN A 4 -2.94 18.18 -16.04
CA GLN A 4 -3.29 16.78 -16.23
C GLN A 4 -3.69 16.31 -14.83
N PHE A 5 -4.99 16.34 -14.57
CA PHE A 5 -5.56 15.56 -13.49
C PHE A 5 -4.97 14.16 -13.61
N GLU A 6 -4.19 13.76 -12.61
CA GLU A 6 -3.86 12.37 -12.38
C GLU A 6 -5.19 11.63 -12.43
N LYS A 7 -5.43 10.88 -13.50
CA LYS A 7 -6.64 10.08 -13.58
C LYS A 7 -6.53 9.07 -12.45
N GLU A 8 -7.37 9.24 -11.44
CA GLU A 8 -7.53 8.24 -10.41
C GLU A 8 -8.23 7.03 -11.05
N PHE A 9 -7.64 5.85 -10.85
CA PHE A 9 -8.20 4.59 -11.29
C PHE A 9 -8.54 3.76 -10.06
N GLU A 10 -9.75 3.21 -10.02
CA GLU A 10 -10.14 2.28 -8.96
C GLU A 10 -9.40 0.96 -9.13
N VAL A 11 -8.74 0.52 -8.06
CA VAL A 11 -8.08 -0.79 -7.97
C VAL A 11 -8.76 -1.57 -6.85
N PHE A 12 -9.38 -2.69 -7.19
CA PHE A 12 -10.03 -3.58 -6.23
C PHE A 12 -9.09 -4.72 -5.87
N LEU A 13 -8.86 -4.91 -4.57
CA LEU A 13 -8.04 -5.99 -4.03
C LEU A 13 -8.91 -6.85 -3.12
N THR A 14 -8.73 -8.17 -3.19
CA THR A 14 -9.33 -9.10 -2.25
C THR A 14 -8.64 -9.02 -0.88
N ALA A 15 -9.32 -9.47 0.19
CA ALA A 15 -8.73 -9.57 1.53
C ALA A 15 -7.41 -10.39 1.54
N SER A 16 -7.35 -11.44 0.71
CA SER A 16 -6.15 -12.27 0.56
C SER A 16 -4.99 -11.50 -0.10
N GLU A 17 -5.28 -10.65 -1.10
CA GLU A 17 -4.28 -9.82 -1.77
C GLU A 17 -3.79 -8.69 -0.86
N LEU A 18 -4.68 -8.06 -0.09
CA LEU A 18 -4.30 -7.08 0.95
C LEU A 18 -3.36 -7.71 2.00
N THR A 19 -3.67 -8.92 2.46
CA THR A 19 -2.83 -9.67 3.39
C THR A 19 -1.46 -9.99 2.79
N ASN A 20 -1.43 -10.43 1.52
CA ASN A 20 -0.18 -10.72 0.82
C ASN A 20 0.68 -9.47 0.63
N LEU A 21 0.09 -8.34 0.25
CA LEU A 21 0.80 -7.07 0.09
C LEU A 21 1.40 -6.62 1.41
N ASN A 22 0.61 -6.56 2.49
CA ASN A 22 1.12 -6.19 3.82
C ASN A 22 2.26 -7.12 4.28
N ARG A 23 2.18 -8.43 4.00
CA ARG A 23 3.25 -9.38 4.29
C ARG A 23 4.52 -9.10 3.48
N ILE A 24 4.41 -8.86 2.18
CA ILE A 24 5.56 -8.59 1.29
C ILE A 24 6.30 -7.34 1.76
N PHE A 25 5.59 -6.27 2.09
CA PHE A 25 6.22 -5.04 2.57
C PHE A 25 6.91 -5.20 3.93
N ASN A 26 6.34 -6.00 4.83
CA ASN A 26 7.00 -6.36 6.09
C ASN A 26 8.28 -7.19 5.88
N ILE A 27 8.39 -7.96 4.79
CA ILE A 27 9.60 -8.72 4.44
C ILE A 27 10.68 -7.80 3.87
N ILE A 28 10.31 -6.87 2.98
CA ILE A 28 11.27 -5.97 2.33
C ILE A 28 11.86 -5.01 3.37
N GLY A 29 11.03 -4.30 4.13
CA GLY A 29 11.49 -3.34 5.13
C GLY A 29 12.33 -2.18 4.56
N GLU A 30 12.55 -1.13 5.35
CA GLU A 30 13.20 0.09 4.88
C GLU A 30 14.65 -0.12 4.43
N GLU A 31 15.38 -0.97 5.14
CA GLU A 31 16.80 -1.21 4.87
C GLU A 31 17.02 -1.92 3.52
N ALA A 32 16.11 -2.82 3.12
CA ALA A 32 16.20 -3.39 1.78
C ALA A 32 15.84 -2.38 0.69
N LEU A 33 14.90 -1.45 0.94
CA LEU A 33 14.58 -0.38 -0.02
C LEU A 33 15.81 0.53 -0.23
N LYS A 34 16.47 0.95 0.86
CA LYS A 34 17.72 1.73 0.82
C LYS A 34 18.83 0.97 0.08
N ALA A 35 18.99 -0.33 0.36
CA ALA A 35 19.99 -1.17 -0.29
C ALA A 35 19.74 -1.35 -1.80
N ASN A 36 18.51 -1.13 -2.27
CA ASN A 36 18.12 -1.17 -3.68
C ASN A 36 18.01 0.23 -4.31
N TYR A 37 18.72 1.22 -3.76
CA TYR A 37 18.84 2.58 -4.33
C TYR A 37 17.53 3.38 -4.38
N PHE A 38 16.54 3.05 -3.56
CA PHE A 38 15.35 3.88 -3.42
C PHE A 38 15.73 5.24 -2.81
N THR A 39 15.20 6.32 -3.39
CA THR A 39 15.35 7.66 -2.83
C THR A 39 14.46 7.82 -1.60
N LYS A 40 14.68 8.91 -0.84
CA LYS A 40 13.79 9.25 0.28
C LYS A 40 12.34 9.46 -0.15
N ALA A 41 12.12 9.96 -1.37
CA ALA A 41 10.77 10.15 -1.92
C ALA A 41 10.13 8.79 -2.23
N ASP A 42 10.85 7.90 -2.91
CA ASP A 42 10.34 6.55 -3.23
C ASP A 42 9.97 5.77 -1.97
N ILE A 43 10.77 5.87 -0.91
CA ILE A 43 10.48 5.24 0.39
C ILE A 43 9.20 5.82 1.01
N ALA A 44 9.02 7.14 0.95
CA ALA A 44 7.82 7.81 1.46
C ALA A 44 6.56 7.38 0.68
N ASP A 45 6.66 7.27 -0.64
CA ASP A 45 5.57 6.82 -1.49
C ASP A 45 5.17 5.37 -1.17
N VAL A 46 6.16 4.48 -0.97
CA VAL A 46 5.91 3.10 -0.54
C VAL A 46 5.17 3.05 0.79
N TYR A 47 5.59 3.83 1.79
CA TYR A 47 4.92 3.86 3.09
C TYR A 47 3.50 4.44 3.02
N SER A 48 3.27 5.44 2.16
CA SER A 48 1.92 5.99 1.90
C SER A 48 0.97 4.93 1.33
N VAL A 49 1.45 4.11 0.38
CA VAL A 49 0.66 2.98 -0.15
C VAL A 49 0.44 1.91 0.93
N LEU A 50 1.47 1.60 1.72
CA LEU A 50 1.37 0.61 2.80
C LEU A 50 0.32 0.98 3.85
N GLU A 51 0.28 2.26 4.25
CA GLU A 51 -0.70 2.77 5.21
C GLU A 51 -2.12 2.54 4.70
N LYS A 52 -2.39 2.88 3.43
CA LYS A 52 -3.69 2.63 2.79
C LYS A 52 -4.05 1.15 2.74
N VAL A 53 -3.09 0.28 2.41
CA VAL A 53 -3.31 -1.18 2.40
C VAL A 53 -3.66 -1.70 3.80
N ARG A 54 -3.01 -1.20 4.86
CA ARG A 54 -3.30 -1.60 6.24
C ARG A 54 -4.67 -1.14 6.70
N ILE A 55 -5.04 0.11 6.41
CA ILE A 55 -6.38 0.63 6.70
C ILE A 55 -7.44 -0.21 5.99
N ALA A 56 -7.29 -0.45 4.68
CA ALA A 56 -8.24 -1.25 3.91
C ALA A 56 -8.34 -2.70 4.41
N LYS A 57 -7.23 -3.28 4.88
CA LYS A 57 -7.22 -4.62 5.49
C LYS A 57 -7.99 -4.63 6.80
N ASP A 58 -7.73 -3.65 7.67
CA ASP A 58 -8.38 -3.56 8.99
C ASP A 58 -9.88 -3.28 8.84
N GLU A 59 -10.29 -2.45 7.86
CA GLU A 59 -11.69 -2.23 7.49
C GLU A 59 -12.37 -3.51 6.99
N ALA A 60 -11.72 -4.23 6.07
CA ALA A 60 -12.25 -5.51 5.58
C ALA A 60 -12.42 -6.55 6.70
N GLU A 61 -11.49 -6.61 7.65
CA GLU A 61 -11.60 -7.50 8.82
C GLU A 61 -12.71 -7.07 9.78
N CYS A 62 -12.97 -5.76 9.94
CA CYS A 62 -14.10 -5.26 10.75
C CYS A 62 -15.44 -5.58 10.09
N ASP A 63 -15.54 -5.43 8.77
CA ASP A 63 -16.76 -5.74 8.02
C ASP A 63 -17.10 -7.24 8.09
N GLU A 64 -16.10 -8.13 7.99
CA GLU A 64 -16.29 -9.59 8.16
C GLU A 64 -16.79 -9.98 9.56
N VAL A 65 -16.48 -9.19 10.60
CA VAL A 65 -16.97 -9.44 11.98
C VAL A 65 -18.42 -8.97 12.17
N THR A 66 -18.93 -8.12 11.29
CA THR A 66 -20.29 -7.54 11.38
C THR A 66 -21.33 -8.17 10.44
N ALA A 67 -20.91 -9.07 9.54
CA ALA A 67 -21.77 -9.83 8.62
C ALA A 67 -22.15 -11.21 9.16
#